data_AF-A0A2B7Z7F5-F1
#
_entry.id   AF-A0A2B7Z7F5-F1
#
_cell.length_a   1.000
_cell.length_b   1.000
_cell.length_c   1.000
_cell.angle_alpha   90.00
_cell.angle_beta   90.00
_cell.angle_gamma   90.00
#
_symmetry.space_group_name_H-M   'P 1'
#
loop_
_entity.id
_entity.type
_entity.pdbx_description
1 polymer ?
#
loop_
_entity_poly.entity_id
_entity_poly.type
_entity_poly.pdbx_seq_one_letter_code
_entity_poly.pdbx_strand_id
1 'polypeptide(L)'
;MTPQPFQGCIMTAMTATTDVTDRTVQNFHDSLSIHAAELEFDVDIDVDVDVDVIPPHPLGVKPSGNALTATHNIRHAIGSLAVLSDELIILLLECLDSASLLRLGATCKALYAFTRAEELWKALFIE
;
A
#
# COMPACT_ATOMS: atom_id res chain seq x y z
N MET A 1 -19.99 -31.50 -46.10
CA MET A 1 -19.89 -30.03 -46.20
C MET A 1 -19.60 -29.51 -44.80
N THR A 2 -18.34 -29.20 -44.51
CA THR A 2 -17.82 -28.99 -43.15
C THR A 2 -17.00 -27.70 -43.13
N PRO A 3 -17.27 -26.76 -42.22
CA PRO A 3 -16.52 -25.50 -42.16
C PRO A 3 -15.10 -25.73 -41.65
N GLN A 4 -14.14 -25.03 -42.25
CA GLN A 4 -12.79 -24.89 -41.69
C GLN A 4 -12.80 -23.77 -40.62
N PRO A 5 -12.09 -23.91 -39.50
CA PRO A 5 -11.97 -22.83 -38.52
C PRO A 5 -11.12 -21.68 -39.08
N PHE A 6 -11.59 -20.44 -38.92
CA PHE A 6 -10.82 -19.27 -39.32
C PHE A 6 -9.64 -19.02 -38.37
N GLN A 7 -8.52 -18.67 -38.98
CA GLN A 7 -7.22 -18.39 -38.39
C GLN A 7 -7.28 -17.39 -37.22
N GLY A 8 -7.15 -17.88 -35.99
CA GLY A 8 -7.03 -17.04 -34.79
C GLY A 8 -5.66 -16.38 -34.68
N CYS A 9 -5.62 -15.12 -34.21
CA CYS A 9 -4.36 -14.43 -33.96
C CYS A 9 -3.54 -15.12 -32.87
N ILE A 10 -2.28 -15.41 -33.16
CA ILE A 10 -1.31 -15.87 -32.16
C ILE A 10 -1.04 -14.75 -31.14
N MET A 11 -1.43 -14.97 -29.88
CA MET A 11 -0.95 -14.14 -28.78
C MET A 11 0.47 -14.56 -28.41
N THR A 12 1.45 -13.73 -28.74
CA THR A 12 2.84 -13.92 -28.33
C THR A 12 2.95 -13.83 -26.81
N ALA A 13 3.21 -14.95 -26.15
CA ALA A 13 3.49 -14.97 -24.71
C ALA A 13 4.84 -14.30 -24.43
N MET A 14 4.86 -13.25 -23.61
CA MET A 14 6.09 -12.63 -23.14
C MET A 14 6.68 -13.45 -21.99
N THR A 15 7.67 -14.30 -22.30
CA THR A 15 8.46 -15.02 -21.30
C THR A 15 9.44 -14.06 -20.62
N ALA A 16 9.12 -13.61 -19.41
CA ALA A 16 10.04 -12.82 -18.59
C ALA A 16 11.19 -13.72 -18.09
N THR A 17 12.40 -13.49 -18.58
CA THR A 17 13.62 -14.22 -18.19
C THR A 17 14.20 -13.64 -16.90
N THR A 18 14.29 -14.45 -15.85
CA THR A 18 15.03 -14.13 -14.61
C THR A 18 16.44 -14.73 -14.67
N ASP A 19 17.50 -13.90 -14.57
CA ASP A 19 18.78 -14.17 -13.87
C ASP A 19 19.73 -12.94 -13.96
N VAL A 20 20.88 -12.99 -13.26
CA VAL A 20 22.11 -12.16 -13.40
C VAL A 20 22.01 -10.71 -12.85
N THR A 21 22.76 -10.22 -11.84
CA THR A 21 23.81 -10.74 -10.90
C THR A 21 23.78 -9.82 -9.62
N ASP A 22 24.66 -9.79 -8.59
CA ASP A 22 26.04 -10.28 -8.37
C ASP A 22 26.37 -10.52 -6.87
N ARG A 23 27.52 -11.16 -6.62
CA ARG A 23 28.41 -11.14 -5.42
C ARG A 23 27.86 -10.97 -3.98
N THR A 24 27.93 -12.09 -3.26
CA THR A 24 28.94 -12.36 -2.20
C THR A 24 29.23 -11.32 -1.12
N VAL A 25 28.82 -11.66 0.12
CA VAL A 25 29.69 -11.60 1.32
C VAL A 25 29.65 -12.98 1.99
N GLN A 26 30.79 -13.48 2.46
CA GLN A 26 30.90 -14.80 3.10
C GLN A 26 31.54 -14.72 4.49
N ASN A 27 30.99 -15.53 5.40
CA ASN A 27 31.61 -16.02 6.63
C ASN A 27 31.91 -15.00 7.75
N PHE A 28 32.38 -15.56 8.88
CA PHE A 28 32.48 -14.99 10.22
C PHE A 28 31.10 -14.74 10.87
N HIS A 29 30.80 -15.24 12.07
CA HIS A 29 31.69 -15.73 13.14
C HIS A 29 31.57 -17.25 13.41
N ASP A 30 32.66 -17.87 13.87
CA ASP A 30 32.69 -19.26 14.34
C ASP A 30 32.51 -19.33 15.87
N SER A 31 32.17 -20.51 16.38
CA SER A 31 32.22 -21.01 17.76
C SER A 31 32.69 -20.06 18.88
N LEU A 32 31.84 -19.88 19.88
CA LEU A 32 32.30 -19.91 21.28
C LEU A 32 31.36 -20.79 22.12
N SER A 33 31.88 -21.93 22.59
CA SER A 33 31.14 -22.85 23.46
C SER A 33 31.32 -22.45 24.91
N ILE A 34 30.22 -22.26 25.64
CA ILE A 34 30.19 -22.06 27.10
C ILE A 34 29.28 -23.14 27.70
N HIS A 35 29.67 -23.65 28.86
CA HIS A 35 29.06 -24.81 29.50
C HIS A 35 27.65 -24.54 30.06
N ALA A 36 26.91 -25.64 30.27
CA ALA A 36 25.57 -25.62 30.83
C ALA A 36 25.55 -25.09 32.27
N ALA A 37 24.61 -24.18 32.52
CA ALA A 37 24.00 -23.91 33.82
C ALA A 37 22.56 -23.47 33.55
N GLU A 38 21.60 -24.06 34.26
CA GLU A 38 20.18 -23.74 34.09
C GLU A 38 19.86 -22.41 34.77
N LEU A 39 19.26 -21.48 34.01
CA LEU A 39 18.53 -20.33 34.55
C LEU A 39 17.25 -20.18 33.73
N GLU A 40 16.16 -20.72 34.27
CA GLU A 40 14.81 -20.40 33.83
C GLU A 40 14.56 -18.92 34.16
N PHE A 41 14.69 -18.06 33.14
CA PHE A 41 14.33 -16.66 33.24
C PHE A 41 13.01 -16.48 32.49
N ASP A 42 11.90 -16.72 33.21
CA ASP A 42 10.55 -16.37 32.80
C ASP A 42 10.45 -14.84 32.68
N VAL A 43 10.95 -14.32 31.56
CA VAL A 43 10.53 -13.01 31.08
C VAL A 43 9.14 -13.21 30.52
N ASP A 44 8.14 -12.89 31.33
CA ASP A 44 6.88 -12.39 30.84
C ASP A 44 7.22 -11.17 29.98
N ILE A 45 7.43 -11.38 28.67
CA ILE A 45 7.62 -10.30 27.71
C ILE A 45 6.25 -9.66 27.60
N ASP A 46 6.04 -8.65 28.43
CA ASP A 46 4.98 -7.66 28.26
C ASP A 46 5.13 -7.12 26.83
N VAL A 47 4.31 -7.67 25.93
CA VAL A 47 4.27 -7.27 24.53
C VAL A 47 3.63 -5.90 24.53
N ASP A 48 4.45 -4.86 24.66
CA ASP A 48 4.06 -3.45 24.74
C ASP A 48 2.98 -3.15 23.68
N VAL A 49 1.71 -3.16 24.14
CA VAL A 49 0.54 -3.04 23.27
C VAL A 49 0.36 -1.56 22.98
N ASP A 50 1.25 -1.01 22.13
CA ASP A 50 1.36 0.40 21.71
C ASP A 50 0.06 1.18 21.94
N VAL A 51 -0.09 1.70 23.17
CA VAL A 51 -1.33 2.30 23.63
C VAL A 51 -1.35 3.70 23.07
N ASP A 52 -1.92 3.86 21.88
CA ASP A 52 -2.03 5.15 21.19
C ASP A 52 -2.73 6.16 22.12
N VAL A 53 -1.91 6.97 22.81
CA VAL A 53 -2.34 7.93 23.84
C VAL A 53 -3.21 9.04 23.21
N ILE A 54 -3.14 9.16 21.88
CA ILE A 54 -3.95 10.05 21.06
C ILE A 54 -5.13 9.23 20.52
N PRO A 55 -6.38 9.67 20.67
CA PRO A 55 -7.52 8.97 20.07
C PRO A 55 -7.34 8.91 18.54
N PRO A 56 -7.36 7.72 17.92
CA PRO A 56 -7.02 7.56 16.51
C PRO A 56 -8.01 8.32 15.62
N HIS A 57 -7.50 8.91 14.53
CA HIS A 57 -8.34 9.64 13.58
C HIS A 57 -9.51 8.75 13.09
N PRO A 58 -10.75 9.26 12.99
CA PRO A 58 -11.95 8.44 12.70
C PRO A 58 -11.94 7.67 11.37
N LEU A 59 -10.95 7.90 10.50
CA LEU A 59 -10.73 7.18 9.24
C LEU A 59 -9.55 6.19 9.28
N GLY A 60 -8.83 6.08 10.41
CA GLY A 60 -7.64 5.25 10.57
C GLY A 60 -6.40 5.74 9.81
N VAL A 61 -6.41 6.98 9.31
CA VAL A 61 -5.25 7.59 8.64
C VAL A 61 -4.22 8.06 9.67
N LYS A 62 -2.94 7.77 9.41
CA LYS A 62 -1.80 8.27 10.19
C LYS A 62 -1.07 9.39 9.41
N PRO A 63 -0.29 10.26 10.08
CA PRO A 63 0.56 11.26 9.41
C PRO A 63 1.49 10.63 8.37
N SER A 64 1.87 11.39 7.34
CA SER A 64 2.73 10.91 6.24
C SER A 64 4.09 10.35 6.71
N GLY A 65 4.67 10.90 7.78
CA GLY A 65 5.91 10.39 8.38
C GLY A 65 5.82 8.93 8.87
N ASN A 66 4.63 8.48 9.28
CA ASN A 66 4.42 7.09 9.71
C ASN A 66 4.48 6.09 8.55
N ALA A 67 4.51 6.53 7.29
CA ALA A 67 4.66 5.65 6.13
C ALA A 67 6.00 4.90 6.11
N LEU A 68 7.03 5.40 6.80
CA LEU A 68 8.35 4.77 6.90
C LEU A 68 8.36 3.53 7.82
N THR A 69 7.41 3.42 8.75
CA THR A 69 7.30 2.30 9.70
C THR A 69 6.02 1.47 9.51
N ALA A 70 5.13 1.89 8.61
CA ALA A 70 3.87 1.21 8.32
C ALA A 70 4.08 -0.07 7.51
N THR A 71 3.67 -1.22 8.07
CA THR A 71 3.63 -2.51 7.37
C THR A 71 2.58 -2.58 6.25
N HIS A 72 1.62 -1.65 6.22
CA HIS A 72 0.56 -1.60 5.21
C HIS A 72 0.19 -0.15 4.86
N ASN A 73 0.16 0.18 3.56
CA ASN A 73 -0.21 1.50 3.06
C ASN A 73 -1.61 1.48 2.41
N ILE A 74 -2.52 2.36 2.86
CA ILE A 74 -3.89 2.43 2.33
C ILE A 74 -3.96 2.84 0.85
N ARG A 75 -2.90 3.42 0.27
CA ARG A 75 -2.84 3.75 -1.17
C ARG A 75 -3.10 2.56 -2.08
N HIS A 76 -2.75 1.33 -1.68
CA HIS A 76 -3.04 0.15 -2.51
C HIS A 76 -4.56 -0.12 -2.68
N ALA A 77 -5.41 0.44 -1.81
CA ALA A 77 -6.86 0.30 -1.88
C ALA A 77 -7.55 1.16 -2.96
N ILE A 78 -6.84 2.06 -3.68
CA ILE A 78 -7.39 2.79 -4.84
C ILE A 78 -7.12 2.09 -6.18
N GLY A 79 -6.54 0.87 -6.16
CA GLY A 79 -6.34 0.04 -7.34
C GLY A 79 -5.40 0.68 -8.37
N SER A 80 -5.82 0.76 -9.63
CA SER A 80 -5.02 1.33 -10.73
C SER A 80 -4.66 2.80 -10.54
N LEU A 81 -5.44 3.56 -9.76
CA LEU A 81 -5.12 4.97 -9.45
C LEU A 81 -3.90 5.10 -8.52
N ALA A 82 -3.44 4.03 -7.88
CA ALA A 82 -2.32 4.06 -6.93
C ALA A 82 -0.97 4.41 -7.58
N VAL A 83 -0.89 4.38 -8.92
CA VAL A 83 0.29 4.78 -9.70
C VAL A 83 0.37 6.30 -9.95
N LEU A 84 -0.71 7.06 -9.72
CA LEU A 84 -0.70 8.52 -9.77
C LEU A 84 -0.08 9.10 -8.49
N SER A 85 0.51 10.30 -8.59
CA SER A 85 0.80 11.12 -7.40
C SER A 85 -0.49 11.68 -6.80
N ASP A 86 -0.45 12.06 -5.53
CA ASP A 86 -1.64 12.54 -4.80
C ASP A 86 -2.23 13.81 -5.44
N GLU A 87 -1.37 14.71 -5.95
CA GLU A 87 -1.76 15.89 -6.72
C GLU A 87 -2.55 15.55 -7.99
N LEU A 88 -2.13 14.52 -8.73
CA LEU A 88 -2.80 14.07 -9.96
C LEU A 88 -4.12 13.36 -9.66
N ILE A 89 -4.25 12.75 -8.49
CA ILE A 89 -5.53 12.20 -8.01
C ILE A 89 -6.50 13.34 -7.70
N ILE A 90 -6.06 14.39 -7.00
CA ILE A 90 -6.92 15.55 -6.68
C ILE A 90 -7.35 16.28 -7.96
N LEU A 91 -6.44 16.54 -8.90
CA LEU A 91 -6.76 17.16 -10.19
C LEU A 91 -7.76 16.33 -11.03
N LEU A 92 -7.68 14.99 -10.96
CA LEU A 92 -8.65 14.09 -11.60
C LEU A 92 -10.03 14.15 -10.91
N LEU A 93 -10.06 14.32 -9.58
CA LEU A 93 -11.29 14.46 -8.80
C LEU A 93 -11.96 15.82 -9.02
N GLU A 94 -11.19 16.89 -9.24
CA GLU A 94 -11.70 18.25 -9.56
C GLU A 94 -12.56 18.27 -10.83
N CYS A 95 -12.34 17.32 -11.74
CA CYS A 95 -13.13 17.13 -12.96
C CYS A 95 -14.50 16.44 -12.73
N LEU A 96 -14.90 16.13 -11.48
CA LEU A 96 -16.13 15.41 -11.15
C LEU A 96 -17.13 16.28 -10.37
N ASP A 97 -18.42 16.09 -10.62
CA ASP A 97 -19.48 16.74 -9.85
C ASP A 97 -19.57 16.23 -8.40
N SER A 98 -20.18 17.03 -7.51
CA SER A 98 -20.31 16.72 -6.08
C SER A 98 -20.94 15.36 -5.78
N ALA A 99 -21.90 14.92 -6.59
CA ALA A 99 -22.59 13.64 -6.36
C ALA A 99 -21.75 12.45 -6.87
N SER A 100 -21.03 12.62 -7.99
CA SER A 100 -20.03 11.64 -8.44
C SER A 100 -18.88 11.50 -7.45
N LEU A 101 -18.39 12.60 -6.86
CA LEU A 101 -17.39 12.59 -5.80
C LEU A 101 -17.85 11.80 -4.58
N LEU A 102 -19.05 12.05 -4.06
CA LEU A 102 -19.62 11.31 -2.93
C LEU A 102 -19.79 9.82 -3.25
N ARG A 103 -20.23 9.47 -4.47
CA ARG A 103 -20.37 8.07 -4.92
C ARG A 103 -19.01 7.38 -5.07
N LEU A 104 -17.99 8.08 -5.55
CA LEU A 104 -16.64 7.54 -5.71
C LEU A 104 -15.95 7.36 -4.35
N GLY A 105 -16.09 8.33 -3.44
CA GLY A 105 -15.60 8.23 -2.06
C GLY A 105 -16.24 7.07 -1.29
N ALA A 106 -17.49 6.73 -1.57
CA ALA A 106 -18.16 5.57 -0.98
C ALA A 106 -17.60 4.20 -1.43
N THR A 107 -16.74 4.14 -2.46
CA THR A 107 -16.22 2.85 -2.96
C THR A 107 -15.07 2.27 -2.13
N CYS A 108 -14.17 3.10 -1.59
CA CYS A 108 -13.09 2.64 -0.71
C CYS A 108 -12.58 3.74 0.25
N LYS A 109 -12.00 3.33 1.38
CA LYS A 109 -11.54 4.24 2.45
C LYS A 109 -10.49 5.26 1.99
N ALA A 110 -9.65 4.91 1.01
CA ALA A 110 -8.62 5.81 0.51
C ALA A 110 -9.20 6.87 -0.46
N LEU A 111 -10.11 6.50 -1.36
CA LEU A 111 -10.87 7.47 -2.16
C LEU A 111 -11.76 8.35 -1.28
N TYR A 112 -12.35 7.81 -0.21
CA TYR A 112 -13.07 8.59 0.80
C TYR A 112 -12.20 9.71 1.39
N ALA A 113 -10.92 9.44 1.69
CA ALA A 113 -10.00 10.46 2.18
C ALA A 113 -9.71 11.55 1.13
N PHE A 114 -9.37 11.18 -0.11
CA PHE A 114 -9.12 12.15 -1.19
C PHE A 114 -10.34 13.02 -1.51
N THR A 115 -11.53 12.42 -1.59
CA THR A 115 -12.80 13.15 -1.83
C THR A 115 -13.23 14.05 -0.66
N ARG A 116 -12.46 14.12 0.43
CA ARG A 116 -12.65 15.05 1.56
C ARG A 116 -11.51 16.04 1.74
N ALA A 117 -10.58 16.15 0.80
CA ALA A 117 -9.59 17.21 0.76
C ALA A 117 -10.27 18.59 0.64
N GLU A 118 -9.87 19.56 1.46
CA GLU A 118 -10.54 20.87 1.53
C GLU A 118 -10.41 21.66 0.22
N GLU A 119 -9.23 21.65 -0.41
CA GLU A 119 -8.95 22.38 -1.65
C GLU A 119 -9.84 21.94 -2.83
N LEU A 120 -10.17 20.64 -2.90
CA LEU A 120 -11.11 20.09 -3.90
C LEU A 120 -12.50 20.74 -3.79
N TRP A 121 -12.98 20.95 -2.55
CA TRP A 121 -14.28 21.57 -2.30
C TRP A 121 -14.25 23.10 -2.41
N LYS A 122 -13.08 23.73 -2.25
CA LYS A 122 -12.88 25.16 -2.57
C LYS A 122 -12.99 25.39 -4.08
N ALA A 123 -12.24 24.63 -4.88
CA ALA A 123 -12.27 24.74 -6.34
C ALA A 123 -13.68 24.53 -6.93
N LEU A 124 -14.49 23.65 -6.35
CA LEU A 124 -15.84 23.33 -6.81
C LEU A 124 -16.90 24.39 -6.45
N PHE A 125 -16.65 25.28 -5.48
CA PHE A 125 -17.70 26.14 -4.89
C PHE A 125 -17.30 27.60 -4.56
N ILE A 126 -16.04 28.00 -4.74
CA ILE A 126 -15.54 29.34 -4.37
C ILE A 126 -14.88 30.01 -5.59
N GLU A 127 -15.71 30.27 -6.61
CA GLU A 127 -15.43 31.15 -7.76
C GLU A 127 -15.73 32.62 -7.42
#